data_AF-A0A1H5WN08-F1
#
_entry.id   AF-A0A1H5WN08-F1
#
_cell.length_a   1.000
_cell.length_b   1.000
_cell.length_c   1.000
_cell.angle_alpha   90.00
_cell.angle_beta   90.00
_cell.angle_gamma   90.00
#
_symmetry.space_group_name_H-M   'P 1'
#
loop_
_entity.id
_entity.type
_entity.pdbx_description
1 polymer ?
#
loop_
_entity_poly.entity_id
_entity_poly.type
_entity_poly.pdbx_seq_one_letter_code
_entity_poly.pdbx_strand_id
1 'polypeptide(L)'
;MARHEDVLIALRQIIRATDLYSRKLSKVSGLTSPQLLIMQAISAHGEITMGDLANEVSLSQATITTILDRLEKRELVERKRGEQDKRRVYAHLTPAGDDIIDQAPTPLQDEFIERFDRLEDWEQSLILSSLQRVAAMMNAGDIDASPVLDLGAIDRAQPAVDMSSRREREANSFSKTDQK
;
A
#
# COMPACT_ATOMS: atom_id res chain seq x y z
N MET A 1 -3.92 -20.46 -29.96
CA MET A 1 -4.20 -19.09 -29.50
C MET A 1 -3.14 -18.18 -30.07
N ALA A 2 -3.49 -16.94 -30.39
CA ALA A 2 -2.52 -16.00 -30.88
C ALA A 2 -1.66 -15.51 -29.71
N ARG A 3 -0.34 -15.35 -29.90
CA ARG A 3 0.60 -14.97 -28.81
C ARG A 3 0.19 -13.71 -28.04
N HIS A 4 -0.56 -12.80 -28.67
CA HIS A 4 -1.06 -11.59 -28.01
C HIS A 4 -2.17 -11.89 -26.99
N GLU A 5 -2.97 -12.95 -27.18
CA GLU A 5 -3.99 -13.39 -26.23
C GLU A 5 -3.35 -13.88 -24.94
N ASP A 6 -2.28 -14.67 -25.04
CA ASP A 6 -1.53 -15.19 -23.88
C ASP A 6 -0.92 -14.05 -23.05
N VAL A 7 -0.38 -13.02 -23.72
CA VAL A 7 0.14 -11.81 -23.05
C VAL A 7 -0.98 -11.07 -22.31
N LEU A 8 -2.15 -10.88 -22.93
CA LEU A 8 -3.29 -10.22 -22.29
C LEU A 8 -3.84 -11.03 -21.09
N ILE A 9 -3.82 -12.36 -21.19
CA ILE A 9 -4.18 -13.26 -20.08
C ILE A 9 -3.20 -13.09 -18.92
N ALA A 10 -1.89 -13.10 -19.20
CA ALA A 10 -0.87 -12.91 -18.17
C ALA A 10 -0.99 -11.54 -17.48
N LEU A 11 -1.18 -10.45 -18.24
CA LEU A 11 -1.43 -9.12 -17.69
C LEU A 11 -2.66 -9.10 -16.78
N ARG A 12 -3.77 -9.73 -17.21
CA ARG A 12 -4.98 -9.82 -16.40
C ARG A 12 -4.76 -10.63 -15.13
N GLN A 13 -3.97 -11.70 -15.18
CA GLN A 13 -3.63 -12.49 -14.00
C GLN A 13 -2.83 -11.68 -12.98
N ILE A 14 -1.85 -10.89 -13.44
CA ILE A 14 -1.07 -9.97 -12.59
C ILE A 14 -2.00 -8.95 -11.92
N ILE A 15 -2.83 -8.25 -12.71
CA ILE A 15 -3.79 -7.27 -12.18
C ILE A 15 -4.71 -7.93 -11.14
N ARG A 16 -5.20 -9.15 -11.40
CA ARG A 16 -6.07 -9.86 -10.44
C ARG A 16 -5.34 -10.26 -9.17
N ALA A 17 -4.10 -10.72 -9.25
CA ALA A 17 -3.30 -11.06 -8.08
C ALA A 17 -3.10 -9.82 -7.19
N THR A 18 -2.76 -8.67 -7.79
CA THR A 18 -2.61 -7.40 -7.08
C THR A 18 -3.92 -6.92 -6.44
N ASP A 19 -5.06 -7.00 -7.14
CA ASP A 19 -6.37 -6.62 -6.60
C ASP A 19 -6.78 -7.51 -5.41
N LEU A 20 -6.57 -8.82 -5.53
CA LEU A 20 -6.88 -9.77 -4.45
C LEU A 20 -6.03 -9.51 -3.21
N TYR A 21 -4.74 -9.23 -3.39
CA TYR A 21 -3.86 -8.85 -2.29
C TYR A 21 -4.32 -7.55 -1.62
N SER A 22 -4.55 -6.48 -2.40
CA SER A 22 -5.00 -5.17 -1.90
C SER A 22 -6.30 -5.29 -1.09
N ARG A 23 -7.26 -6.11 -1.55
CA ARG A 23 -8.50 -6.40 -0.82
C ARG A 23 -8.26 -7.17 0.48
N LYS A 24 -7.38 -8.17 0.46
CA LYS A 24 -7.05 -8.96 1.66
C LYS A 24 -6.37 -8.09 2.71
N LEU A 25 -5.35 -7.32 2.31
CA LEU A 25 -4.63 -6.40 3.18
C LEU A 25 -5.59 -5.40 3.84
N SER A 26 -6.43 -4.73 3.05
CA SER A 26 -7.41 -3.77 3.54
C SER A 26 -8.43 -4.42 4.48
N LYS A 27 -8.88 -5.64 4.20
CA LYS A 27 -9.84 -6.35 5.06
C LYS A 27 -9.25 -6.76 6.41
N VAL A 28 -7.97 -7.15 6.43
CA VAL A 28 -7.31 -7.68 7.64
C VAL A 28 -6.77 -6.57 8.53
N SER A 29 -6.13 -5.55 7.94
CA SER A 29 -5.39 -4.51 8.68
C SER A 29 -5.97 -3.09 8.52
N GLY A 30 -6.88 -2.90 7.57
CA GLY A 30 -7.32 -1.57 7.17
C GLY A 30 -6.23 -0.74 6.47
N LEU A 31 -5.09 -1.33 6.09
CA LEU A 31 -3.99 -0.64 5.42
C LEU A 31 -4.10 -0.74 3.88
N THR A 32 -3.43 0.19 3.21
CA THR A 32 -3.03 0.06 1.80
C THR A 32 -1.61 -0.50 1.69
N SER A 33 -1.20 -0.99 0.51
CA SER A 33 0.15 -1.55 0.35
C SER A 33 1.25 -0.52 0.67
N PRO A 34 1.17 0.75 0.21
CA PRO A 34 2.16 1.77 0.58
C PRO A 34 2.20 2.10 2.08
N GLN A 35 1.05 2.06 2.75
CA GLN A 35 0.99 2.27 4.21
C GLN A 35 1.71 1.15 4.96
N LEU A 36 1.44 -0.11 4.59
CA LEU A 36 2.12 -1.26 5.18
C LEU A 36 3.63 -1.17 5.00
N LEU A 37 4.09 -0.88 3.79
CA LEU A 37 5.52 -0.82 3.48
C LEU A 37 6.23 0.28 4.29
N ILE A 38 5.64 1.48 4.39
CA ILE A 38 6.15 2.55 5.23
C ILE A 38 6.23 2.12 6.70
N MET A 39 5.19 1.48 7.21
CA MET A 39 5.17 1.00 8.60
C MET A 39 6.25 -0.07 8.84
N GLN A 40 6.43 -1.01 7.92
CA GLN A 40 7.51 -2.02 8.00
C GLN A 40 8.90 -1.38 7.96
N ALA A 41 9.10 -0.37 7.11
CA ALA A 41 10.37 0.36 7.05
C ALA A 41 10.68 1.10 8.35
N ILE A 42 9.67 1.71 8.99
CA ILE A 42 9.83 2.32 10.32
C ILE A 42 10.15 1.24 11.37
N SER A 43 9.44 0.11 11.36
CA SER A 43 9.67 -1.01 12.28
C SER A 43 11.12 -1.54 12.20
N ALA A 44 11.61 -1.75 10.98
CA ALA A 44 12.95 -2.31 10.73
C ALA A 44 14.08 -1.38 11.21
N HIS A 45 13.88 -0.06 11.14
CA HIS A 45 14.90 0.93 11.53
C HIS A 45 14.73 1.42 12.97
N GLY A 46 13.56 1.22 13.59
CA GLY A 46 13.18 1.75 14.91
C GLY A 46 12.90 3.26 14.92
N GLU A 47 13.80 4.05 14.34
CA GLU A 47 13.64 5.48 14.13
C GLU A 47 14.24 5.90 12.78
N ILE A 48 13.42 6.51 11.93
CA ILE A 48 13.81 6.89 10.57
C ILE A 48 13.31 8.29 10.23
N THR A 49 14.12 9.07 9.52
CA THR A 49 13.66 10.39 9.08
C THR A 49 12.81 10.29 7.83
N MET A 50 11.98 11.32 7.59
CA MET A 50 11.12 11.41 6.42
C MET A 50 11.89 11.27 5.10
N GLY A 51 13.10 11.83 5.03
CA GLY A 51 13.93 11.78 3.84
C GLY A 51 14.52 10.39 3.61
N ASP A 52 15.02 9.76 4.67
CA ASP A 52 15.55 8.39 4.60
C ASP A 52 14.44 7.40 4.26
N LEU A 53 13.26 7.56 4.88
CA LEU A 53 12.08 6.75 4.61
C LEU A 53 11.60 6.89 3.16
N ALA A 54 11.60 8.11 2.61
CA ALA A 54 11.24 8.34 1.21
C ALA A 54 12.17 7.61 0.24
N ASN A 55 13.47 7.59 0.53
CA ASN A 55 14.46 6.88 -0.28
C ASN A 55 14.28 5.36 -0.16
N GLU A 56 14.13 4.86 1.07
CA GLU A 56 13.97 3.43 1.36
C GLU A 56 12.81 2.81 0.59
N VAL A 57 11.67 3.51 0.57
CA VAL A 57 10.44 3.00 -0.07
C VAL A 57 10.27 3.50 -1.51
N SER A 58 11.26 4.24 -2.03
CA SER A 58 11.27 4.87 -3.36
C SER A 58 9.96 5.61 -3.69
N LEU A 59 9.49 6.44 -2.75
CA LEU A 59 8.32 7.30 -2.90
C LEU A 59 8.71 8.78 -2.75
N SER A 60 7.92 9.68 -3.34
CA SER A 60 8.14 11.11 -3.15
C SER A 60 7.92 11.51 -1.68
N GLN A 61 8.65 12.52 -1.19
CA GLN A 61 8.44 13.04 0.17
C GLN A 61 7.02 13.57 0.40
N ALA A 62 6.37 14.12 -0.63
CA ALA A 62 4.99 14.59 -0.56
C ALA A 62 4.02 13.42 -0.27
N THR A 63 4.22 12.30 -0.99
CA THR A 63 3.48 11.05 -0.79
C THR A 63 3.69 10.50 0.63
N ILE A 64 4.95 10.43 1.07
CA ILE A 64 5.31 9.96 2.42
C ILE A 64 4.64 10.79 3.51
N THR A 65 4.70 12.12 3.38
CA THR A 65 4.07 13.04 4.34
C THR A 65 2.56 12.78 4.42
N THR A 66 1.91 12.64 3.27
CA THR A 66 0.46 12.46 3.19
C THR A 66 0.04 11.09 3.75
N ILE A 67 0.86 10.05 3.59
CA ILE A 67 0.62 8.75 4.21
C ILE A 67 0.82 8.81 5.73
N LEU A 68 1.92 9.40 6.19
CA LEU A 68 2.22 9.49 7.62
C LEU A 68 1.20 10.32 8.37
N ASP A 69 0.71 11.43 7.79
CA ASP A 69 -0.37 12.23 8.39
C ASP A 69 -1.64 11.38 8.63
N ARG A 70 -1.91 10.36 7.81
CA ARG A 70 -3.05 9.46 7.99
C ARG A 70 -2.77 8.37 9.01
N LEU A 71 -1.56 7.82 9.01
CA LEU A 71 -1.15 6.83 9.99
C LEU A 71 -1.14 7.43 11.41
N GLU A 72 -0.70 8.69 11.55
CA GLU A 72 -0.82 9.45 12.81
C GLU A 72 -2.26 9.70 13.22
N LYS A 73 -3.14 10.10 12.29
CA LYS A 73 -4.58 10.25 12.58
C LYS A 73 -5.25 8.95 13.04
N ARG A 74 -4.67 7.81 12.68
CA ARG A 74 -5.10 6.48 13.11
C ARG A 74 -4.34 5.99 14.35
N GLU A 75 -3.49 6.83 14.94
CA GLU A 75 -2.68 6.52 16.12
C GLU A 75 -1.74 5.32 15.92
N LEU A 76 -1.32 5.03 14.68
CA LEU A 76 -0.43 3.91 14.33
C LEU A 76 1.04 4.33 14.25
N VAL A 77 1.27 5.60 13.97
CA VAL A 77 2.59 6.21 13.86
C VAL A 77 2.60 7.47 14.71
N GLU A 78 3.77 7.85 15.21
CA GLU A 78 4.03 9.15 15.80
C GLU A 78 5.31 9.77 15.24
N ARG A 79 5.32 11.08 15.00
CA ARG A 79 6.53 11.83 14.64
C ARG A 79 7.09 12.57 15.85
N LYS A 80 8.36 12.31 16.17
CA LYS A 80 9.09 12.97 17.27
C LYS A 80 10.28 13.75 16.74
N ARG A 81 10.55 14.90 17.35
CA ARG A 81 11.79 15.66 17.06
C ARG A 81 12.95 14.93 17.73
N GLY A 82 14.07 14.82 17.02
CA GLY A 82 15.26 14.16 17.55
C GLY A 82 15.78 14.83 18.82
N GLU A 83 16.24 14.03 19.77
CA GLU A 83 16.85 14.54 21.00
C GLU A 83 18.23 15.16 20.74
N GLN A 84 19.02 14.55 19.85
CA GLN A 84 20.37 15.01 19.50
C GLN A 84 20.35 16.16 18.47
N ASP A 85 19.48 16.10 17.45
CA ASP A 85 19.26 17.20 16.51
C ASP A 85 17.76 17.50 16.39
N LYS A 86 17.32 18.57 17.08
CA LYS A 86 15.92 19.03 17.12
C LYS A 86 15.39 19.51 15.76
N ARG A 87 16.27 19.67 14.76
CA ARG A 87 15.89 20.02 13.38
C ARG A 87 15.39 18.79 12.62
N ARG A 88 15.75 17.58 13.04
CA ARG A 88 15.30 16.33 12.42
C ARG A 88 14.02 15.84 13.09
N VAL A 89 13.13 15.28 12.27
CA VAL A 89 11.89 14.63 12.68
C VAL A 89 12.00 13.17 12.29
N TYR A 90 11.73 12.30 13.27
CA TYR A 90 11.77 10.86 13.14
C TYR A 90 10.35 10.32 13.26
N ALA A 91 10.03 9.31 12.47
CA ALA A 91 8.79 8.54 12.60
C ALA A 91 9.05 7.29 13.43
N HIS A 92 8.08 6.95 14.29
CA HIS A 92 8.07 5.74 15.11
C HIS A 92 6.70 5.07 15.02
N LEU A 93 6.66 3.76 15.17
CA LEU A 93 5.41 3.05 15.37
C LEU A 93 4.93 3.24 16.80
N THR A 94 3.61 3.32 16.95
CA THR A 94 2.97 3.17 18.25
C THR A 94 2.77 1.67 18.54
N PRO A 95 2.44 1.27 19.78
CA PRO A 95 2.07 -0.12 20.07
C PRO A 95 0.92 -0.64 19.19
N ALA A 96 -0.06 0.22 18.89
CA ALA A 96 -1.15 -0.14 17.97
C ALA A 96 -0.68 -0.29 16.52
N GLY A 97 0.35 0.46 16.12
CA GLY A 97 1.03 0.31 14.83
C GLY A 97 1.73 -1.03 14.71
N ASP A 98 2.50 -1.43 15.73
CA ASP A 98 3.18 -2.73 15.78
C ASP A 98 2.18 -3.88 15.69
N ASP A 99 1.12 -3.86 16.51
CA ASP A 99 0.07 -4.89 16.53
C ASP A 99 -0.60 -5.05 15.14
N ILE A 100 -0.76 -3.95 14.40
CA ILE A 100 -1.36 -3.98 13.06
C ILE A 100 -0.44 -4.60 12.02
N ILE A 101 0.88 -4.35 12.09
CA ILE A 101 1.85 -4.94 11.16
C ILE A 101 1.90 -6.45 11.38
N ASP A 102 1.90 -6.90 12.64
CA ASP A 102 1.92 -8.32 12.99
C ASP A 102 0.69 -9.07 12.46
N GLN A 103 -0.43 -8.38 12.30
CA GLN A 103 -1.66 -8.94 11.74
C GLN A 103 -1.74 -8.82 10.21
N ALA A 104 -0.94 -7.94 9.61
CA ALA A 104 -0.98 -7.71 8.18
C ALA A 104 -0.48 -8.95 7.40
N PRO A 105 -1.08 -9.29 6.25
CA PRO A 105 -0.51 -10.31 5.38
C PRO A 105 0.87 -9.88 4.89
N THR A 106 1.74 -10.85 4.64
CA THR A 106 3.04 -10.62 3.98
C THR A 106 2.85 -9.85 2.67
N PRO A 107 3.62 -8.77 2.44
CA PRO A 107 3.58 -8.02 1.20
C PRO A 107 3.73 -8.91 -0.04
N LEU A 108 2.83 -8.74 -1.01
CA LEU A 108 2.88 -9.46 -2.29
C LEU A 108 4.22 -9.26 -3.02
N GLN A 109 4.80 -8.07 -2.87
CA GLN A 109 6.09 -7.70 -3.44
C GLN A 109 7.27 -8.48 -2.84
N ASP A 110 7.22 -8.86 -1.56
CA ASP A 110 8.33 -9.56 -0.90
C ASP A 110 8.48 -10.96 -1.49
N GLU A 111 7.34 -11.64 -1.68
CA GLU A 111 7.30 -12.95 -2.35
C GLU A 111 7.75 -12.84 -3.83
N PHE A 112 7.41 -11.74 -4.50
CA PHE A 112 7.89 -11.49 -5.86
C PHE A 112 9.40 -11.29 -5.90
N ILE A 113 9.97 -10.43 -5.04
CA ILE A 113 11.40 -10.13 -4.97
C ILE A 113 12.18 -11.41 -4.66
N GLU A 114 11.77 -12.18 -3.65
CA GLU A 114 12.43 -13.43 -3.28
C GLU A 114 12.49 -14.43 -4.45
N ARG A 115 11.41 -14.53 -5.23
CA ARG A 115 11.35 -15.42 -6.40
C ARG A 115 12.12 -14.87 -7.59
N PHE A 116 12.11 -13.55 -7.79
CA PHE A 116 12.82 -12.87 -8.87
C PHE A 116 14.34 -12.94 -8.68
N ASP A 117 14.82 -12.70 -7.46
CA ASP A 117 16.25 -12.73 -7.11
C ASP A 117 16.85 -14.14 -7.19
N ARG A 118 16.01 -15.18 -7.20
CA ARG A 118 16.42 -16.58 -7.45
C ARG A 118 16.62 -16.91 -8.92
N LEU A 119 16.17 -16.06 -9.84
CA LEU A 119 16.37 -16.25 -11.26
C LEU A 119 17.80 -15.87 -11.64
N GLU A 120 18.30 -16.47 -12.71
CA GLU A 120 19.59 -16.08 -13.28
C GLU A 120 19.56 -14.63 -13.79
N ASP A 121 20.70 -13.93 -13.73
CA ASP A 121 20.80 -12.50 -14.12
C ASP A 121 20.26 -12.22 -15.54
N TRP A 122 20.46 -13.17 -16.47
CA TRP A 122 19.97 -13.04 -17.85
C TRP A 122 18.44 -13.12 -17.93
N GLU A 123 17.82 -13.93 -17.07
CA GLU A 123 16.37 -14.08 -17.02
C GLU A 123 15.71 -12.86 -16.37
N GLN A 124 16.32 -12.35 -15.28
CA GLN A 124 15.92 -11.09 -14.67
C GLN A 124 15.95 -9.93 -15.70
N SER A 125 17.03 -9.83 -16.47
CA SER A 125 17.21 -8.83 -17.53
C SER A 125 16.18 -8.99 -18.66
N LEU A 126 15.85 -10.23 -19.04
CA LEU A 126 14.84 -10.53 -20.04
C LEU A 126 13.44 -10.11 -19.59
N ILE A 127 13.07 -10.42 -18.35
CA ILE A 127 11.77 -10.04 -17.78
C ILE A 127 11.66 -8.52 -17.69
N LEU A 128 12.68 -7.85 -17.15
CA LEU A 128 12.71 -6.39 -17.01
C LEU A 128 12.54 -5.70 -18.37
N SER A 129 13.35 -6.07 -19.36
CA SER A 129 13.28 -5.46 -20.69
C SER A 129 11.94 -5.74 -21.40
N SER A 130 11.36 -6.93 -21.20
CA SER A 130 10.05 -7.29 -21.74
C SER A 130 8.94 -6.45 -21.12
N LEU A 131 8.93 -6.29 -19.79
CA LEU A 131 7.94 -5.49 -19.06
C LEU A 131 8.05 -4.00 -19.41
N GLN A 132 9.27 -3.46 -19.50
CA GLN A 132 9.49 -2.08 -19.94
C GLN A 132 8.96 -1.84 -21.35
N ARG A 133 9.15 -2.79 -22.27
CA ARG A 133 8.61 -2.70 -23.63
C ARG A 133 7.08 -2.77 -23.65
N VAL A 134 6.47 -3.62 -22.82
CA VAL A 134 5.01 -3.67 -22.65
C VAL A 134 4.48 -2.34 -22.11
N ALA A 135 5.11 -1.79 -21.07
CA ALA A 135 4.74 -0.50 -20.50
C ALA A 135 4.80 0.64 -21.54
N ALA A 136 5.86 0.66 -22.35
CA ALA A 136 6.00 1.62 -23.45
C ALA A 136 4.89 1.46 -24.51
N MET A 137 4.51 0.23 -24.89
CA MET A 137 3.39 -0.01 -25.81
C MET A 137 2.05 0.46 -25.26
N MET A 138 1.90 0.53 -23.94
CA MET A 138 0.69 1.01 -23.26
C MET A 138 0.71 2.51 -22.96
N ASN A 139 1.74 3.25 -23.42
CA ASN A 139 1.98 4.66 -23.07
C ASN A 139 1.97 4.91 -21.55
N ALA A 140 2.48 3.95 -20.77
CA ALA A 140 2.50 4.05 -19.31
C ALA A 140 3.71 4.83 -18.76
N GLY A 141 4.61 5.32 -19.63
CA GLY A 141 5.85 5.97 -19.23
C GLY A 141 5.68 7.28 -18.46
N ASP A 142 4.54 7.97 -18.65
CA ASP A 142 4.23 9.23 -17.96
C ASP A 142 3.33 9.03 -16.72
N ILE A 143 2.97 7.78 -16.40
CA ILE A 143 2.16 7.47 -15.23
C ILE A 143 3.10 7.36 -14.03
N ASP A 144 2.90 8.22 -13.02
CA ASP A 144 3.59 8.12 -11.73
C ASP A 144 3.31 6.75 -11.10
N ALA A 145 4.33 5.89 -11.07
CA ALA A 145 4.23 4.53 -10.60
C ALA A 145 5.10 4.36 -9.36
N SER A 146 4.44 4.04 -8.24
CA SER A 146 5.11 3.52 -7.06
C SER A 146 5.81 2.19 -7.38
N PRO A 147 6.97 1.88 -6.76
CA PRO A 147 7.60 0.56 -6.86
C PRO A 147 6.71 -0.57 -6.28
N VAL A 148 5.66 -0.20 -5.54
CA VAL A 148 4.75 -1.13 -4.88
C VAL A 148 3.67 -1.64 -5.84
N LEU A 149 3.46 -2.95 -5.83
CA LEU A 149 2.34 -3.57 -6.52
C LEU A 149 1.01 -3.25 -5.80
N ASP A 150 0.32 -2.20 -6.25
CA ASP A 150 -1.03 -1.86 -5.81
C ASP A 150 -1.87 -1.32 -6.98
N LEU A 151 -3.18 -1.54 -6.91
CA LEU A 151 -4.18 -0.97 -7.83
C LEU A 151 -5.01 0.13 -7.16
N GLY A 152 -4.74 0.43 -5.89
CA GLY A 152 -5.31 1.56 -5.18
C GLY A 152 -4.58 2.87 -5.48
N ALA A 153 -5.28 3.99 -5.30
CA ALA A 153 -4.59 5.23 -5.05
C ALA A 153 -3.64 5.02 -3.85
N ILE A 154 -2.38 5.42 -4.01
CA ILE A 154 -1.41 5.51 -2.90
C ILE A 154 -2.05 6.26 -1.73
N ASP A 155 -2.93 7.21 -2.09
CA ASP A 155 -3.84 7.96 -1.25
C ASP A 155 -5.31 7.54 -1.46
N ARG A 156 -5.69 6.31 -1.06
CA ARG A 156 -7.11 5.94 -1.04
C ARG A 156 -7.79 6.67 0.13
N ALA A 157 -8.32 7.86 -0.13
CA ALA A 157 -9.35 8.46 0.71
C ALA A 157 -10.59 7.56 0.70
N GLN A 158 -10.65 6.57 1.59
CA GLN A 158 -11.94 6.03 2.01
C GLN A 158 -12.44 6.92 3.15
N PRO A 159 -13.61 7.57 3.03
CA PRO A 159 -14.30 8.04 4.22
C PRO A 159 -14.50 6.80 5.08
N ALA A 160 -14.18 6.92 6.37
CA ALA A 160 -14.62 5.95 7.37
C ALA A 160 -16.06 5.60 7.04
N VAL A 161 -16.34 4.32 6.79
CA VAL A 161 -17.71 3.85 6.69
C VAL A 161 -18.33 4.22 8.01
N ASP A 162 -19.10 5.29 8.01
CA ASP A 162 -19.77 5.79 9.19
C ASP A 162 -20.83 4.76 9.57
N MET A 163 -20.43 3.82 10.43
CA MET A 163 -21.27 2.76 10.97
C MET A 163 -22.39 3.34 11.86
N SER A 164 -22.37 4.64 12.18
CA SER A 164 -23.50 5.32 12.84
C SER A 164 -24.67 5.56 11.87
N SER A 165 -24.38 5.92 10.62
CA SER A 165 -25.40 6.14 9.58
C SER A 165 -26.12 4.87 9.10
N ARG A 166 -25.58 3.67 9.39
CA ARG A 166 -26.25 2.38 9.13
C ARG A 166 -27.25 2.01 10.23
N ARG A 167 -26.92 2.31 11.51
CA ARG A 167 -27.81 2.06 12.66
C ARG A 167 -29.02 2.99 12.68
N GLU A 168 -28.86 4.25 12.23
CA GLU A 168 -30.00 5.18 12.14
C GLU A 168 -30.98 4.83 11.00
N ARG A 169 -30.50 4.28 9.88
CA ARG A 169 -31.37 3.85 8.77
C ARG A 169 -32.14 2.57 9.10
N GLU A 170 -31.57 1.66 9.89
CA GLU A 170 -32.29 0.48 10.38
C GLU A 170 -33.30 0.82 11.47
N ALA A 171 -32.99 1.75 12.38
CA ALA A 171 -33.94 2.22 13.40
C ALA A 171 -35.15 2.97 12.79
N ASN A 172 -34.95 3.79 11.76
CA ASN A 172 -36.04 4.50 11.07
C ASN A 172 -36.86 3.62 10.10
N SER A 173 -36.35 2.45 9.72
CA SER A 173 -37.10 1.47 8.91
C SER A 173 -38.12 0.71 9.73
N PHE A 174 -37.88 0.49 11.02
CA PHE A 174 -38.82 -0.23 11.90
C PHE A 174 -39.95 0.66 12.43
N SER A 175 -39.78 1.99 12.49
CA SER A 175 -40.81 2.88 13.03
C SER A 175 -41.92 3.27 12.04
N LYS A 176 -41.80 2.91 10.75
CA LYS A 176 -42.77 3.27 9.70
C LYS A 176 -43.74 2.16 9.30
N THR A 177 -43.64 0.97 9.88
CA THR A 177 -44.49 -0.17 9.51
C THR A 177 -45.73 -0.33 10.39
N ASP A 178 -45.83 0.38 11.53
CA ASP A 178 -46.96 0.25 12.48
C ASP A 178 -47.95 1.43 12.47
N GLN A 179 -47.95 2.27 11.43
CA GLN A 179 -49.01 3.26 11.20
C GLN A 179 -49.61 3.12 9.80
N LYS A 180 -50.37 2.05 9.61
CA LYS A 180 -51.47 2.02 8.64
C LYS A 180 -52.53 1.02 9.05
#